data_AF-A0AAF0J583-F1
#
_entry.id   AF-A0AAF0J583-F1
#
_cell.length_a   1.000
_cell.length_b   1.000
_cell.length_c   1.000
_cell.angle_alpha   90.00
_cell.angle_beta   90.00
_cell.angle_gamma   90.00
#
_symmetry.space_group_name_H-M   'P 1'
#
loop_
_entity.id
_entity.type
_entity.pdbx_description
1 polymer ?
#
loop_
_entity_poly.entity_id
_entity_poly.type
_entity_poly.pdbx_seq_one_letter_code
_entity_poly.pdbx_strand_id
1 'polypeptide(L)'
;MTVEDLPQSRLGTKEYWDSVYACVDTNSREVATFTDIGDEGEVWFGEESVDRMVRYLVDFLEDAQEKPHILDLGMGNGHLLFSIAEEEDLADKVDAERMLGVDYSRASVDLAKAVGAARGGECEAIRFQEADLRDADCVKELAGSSSGYGWDIVCDKGTVCIY
;
A
#
# COMPACT_ATOMS: atom_id res chain seq x y z
N MET A 1 33.20 15.96 13.53
CA MET A 1 32.85 14.63 13.00
C MET A 1 31.89 14.86 11.87
N THR A 2 32.33 14.66 10.64
CA THR A 2 31.45 14.62 9.46
C THR A 2 30.72 13.28 9.52
N VAL A 3 29.40 13.31 9.64
CA VAL A 3 28.57 12.12 9.41
C VAL A 3 28.81 11.71 7.95
N GLU A 4 29.40 10.53 7.75
CA GLU A 4 29.47 9.92 6.43
C GLU A 4 28.06 9.44 6.10
N ASP A 5 27.42 10.12 5.14
CA ASP A 5 26.14 9.67 4.59
C ASP A 5 26.30 8.24 4.07
N LEU A 6 25.39 7.36 4.49
CA LEU A 6 25.34 6.01 3.97
C LEU A 6 25.19 6.06 2.44
N PRO A 7 25.91 5.22 1.69
CA PRO A 7 25.75 5.19 0.24
C PRO A 7 24.29 4.91 -0.11
N GLN A 8 23.74 5.65 -1.08
CA GLN A 8 22.35 5.49 -1.53
C GLN A 8 22.05 4.00 -1.77
N SER A 9 21.10 3.47 -1.01
CA SER A 9 20.69 2.08 -1.14
C SER A 9 20.05 1.86 -2.51
N ARG A 10 20.44 0.77 -3.19
CA ARG A 10 19.79 0.34 -4.45
C ARG A 10 18.29 0.13 -4.28
N LEU A 11 17.82 -0.13 -3.06
CA LEU A 11 16.40 -0.27 -2.70
C LEU A 11 15.63 1.07 -2.72
N GLY A 12 16.30 2.21 -2.90
CA GLY A 12 15.64 3.53 -2.95
C GLY A 12 15.38 4.07 -4.35
N THR A 13 15.69 3.31 -5.43
CA THR A 13 15.58 3.81 -6.81
C THR A 13 14.34 3.28 -7.51
N LYS A 14 13.69 4.15 -8.29
CA LYS A 14 12.51 3.79 -9.10
C LYS A 14 12.82 2.62 -10.03
N GLU A 15 13.99 2.67 -10.66
CA GLU A 15 14.47 1.65 -11.59
C GLU A 15 14.65 0.28 -10.95
N TYR A 16 14.98 0.22 -9.65
CA TYR A 16 15.12 -1.06 -8.95
C TYR A 16 13.76 -1.72 -8.78
N TRP A 17 12.77 -1.00 -8.25
CA TRP A 17 11.43 -1.55 -8.05
C TRP A 17 10.68 -1.74 -9.37
N ASP A 18 10.85 -0.83 -10.34
CA ASP A 18 10.40 -1.05 -11.71
C ASP A 18 11.00 -2.35 -12.26
N SER A 19 12.24 -2.73 -11.94
CA SER A 19 12.83 -4.00 -12.39
C SER A 19 12.41 -5.24 -11.60
N VAL A 20 12.07 -5.08 -10.32
CA VAL A 20 11.53 -6.16 -9.47
C VAL A 20 10.13 -6.52 -9.95
N TYR A 21 9.30 -5.52 -10.19
CA TYR A 21 7.95 -5.72 -10.69
C TYR A 21 7.95 -5.96 -12.22
N ALA A 22 8.54 -5.08 -13.03
CA ALA A 22 8.60 -5.24 -14.48
C ALA A 22 9.80 -6.10 -14.92
N CYS A 23 9.53 -7.36 -15.26
CA CYS A 23 10.42 -8.03 -16.21
C CYS A 23 10.00 -7.62 -17.63
N VAL A 24 11.02 -7.26 -18.41
CA VAL A 24 10.96 -6.72 -19.77
C VAL A 24 10.04 -7.55 -20.67
N ASP A 25 9.11 -6.86 -21.34
CA ASP A 25 8.12 -7.35 -22.29
C ASP A 25 6.82 -7.96 -21.69
N THR A 26 5.87 -7.07 -21.44
CA THR A 26 4.40 -7.28 -21.39
C THR A 26 3.72 -8.04 -20.25
N ASN A 27 4.43 -8.59 -19.26
CA ASN A 27 3.78 -8.97 -18.00
C ASN A 27 4.82 -9.07 -16.87
N SER A 28 4.69 -8.23 -15.84
CA SER A 28 5.51 -8.21 -14.62
C SER A 28 5.69 -9.62 -14.05
N ARG A 29 6.88 -10.01 -13.54
CA ARG A 29 7.10 -11.38 -13.04
C ARG A 29 6.07 -11.76 -12.00
N GLU A 30 5.80 -10.89 -11.03
CA GLU A 30 4.81 -11.13 -9.98
C GLU A 30 3.36 -11.11 -10.51
N VAL A 31 3.01 -10.22 -11.46
CA VAL A 31 1.65 -10.23 -12.07
C VAL A 31 1.44 -11.51 -12.90
N ALA A 32 2.46 -11.93 -13.64
CA ALA A 32 2.44 -13.19 -14.38
C ALA A 32 2.37 -14.39 -13.43
N THR A 33 3.13 -14.38 -12.33
CA THR A 33 3.08 -15.45 -11.32
C THR A 33 1.74 -15.47 -10.57
N PHE A 34 1.15 -14.32 -10.24
CA PHE A 34 -0.21 -14.24 -9.70
C PHE A 34 -1.23 -14.82 -10.68
N THR A 35 -1.13 -14.46 -11.97
CA THR A 35 -2.05 -14.97 -13.00
C THR A 35 -1.89 -16.47 -13.26
N ASP A 36 -0.67 -17.00 -13.15
CA ASP A 36 -0.35 -18.39 -13.51
C ASP A 36 -0.52 -19.37 -12.33
N ILE A 37 -0.20 -18.95 -11.11
CA ILE A 37 -0.24 -19.81 -9.91
C ILE A 37 -0.92 -19.19 -8.68
N GLY A 38 -1.42 -17.95 -8.75
CA GLY A 38 -2.09 -17.28 -7.63
C GLY A 38 -1.16 -16.72 -6.55
N ASP A 39 0.13 -16.57 -6.85
CA ASP A 39 1.11 -15.99 -5.93
C ASP A 39 0.95 -14.46 -5.86
N GLU A 40 0.60 -13.93 -4.69
CA GLU A 40 0.32 -12.51 -4.45
C GLU A 40 1.60 -11.65 -4.37
N GLY A 41 2.78 -12.22 -4.66
CA GLY A 41 4.07 -11.54 -4.60
C GLY A 41 4.66 -11.51 -3.19
N GLU A 42 5.85 -10.93 -3.05
CA GLU A 42 6.56 -10.94 -1.77
C GLU A 42 5.92 -10.00 -0.73
N VAL A 43 5.64 -10.52 0.48
CA VAL A 43 5.28 -9.70 1.66
C VAL A 43 6.56 -9.10 2.25
N TRP A 44 6.91 -7.90 1.77
CA TRP A 44 8.07 -7.16 2.27
C TRP A 44 7.91 -6.77 3.74
N PHE A 45 9.00 -6.81 4.53
CA PHE A 45 9.02 -6.58 5.98
C PHE A 45 8.31 -7.62 6.88
N GLY A 46 7.83 -8.72 6.29
CA GLY A 46 7.29 -9.89 6.99
C GLY A 46 5.86 -9.71 7.52
N GLU A 47 5.11 -10.80 7.56
CA GLU A 47 3.71 -10.85 8.01
C GLU A 47 3.54 -10.29 9.44
N GLU A 48 4.52 -10.50 10.33
CA GLU A 48 4.49 -9.95 11.69
C GLU A 48 4.36 -8.42 11.76
N SER A 49 4.85 -7.70 10.75
CA SER A 49 4.76 -6.24 10.72
C SER A 49 3.32 -5.79 10.44
N VAL A 50 2.66 -6.43 9.47
CA VAL A 50 1.26 -6.19 9.13
C VAL A 50 0.37 -6.58 10.30
N ASP A 51 0.59 -7.76 10.89
CA ASP A 51 -0.08 -8.23 12.09
C ASP A 51 -0.04 -7.22 13.25
N ARG A 52 1.11 -6.60 13.49
CA ARG A 52 1.25 -5.58 14.55
C ARG A 52 0.49 -4.30 14.19
N MET A 53 0.52 -3.88 12.93
CA MET A 53 -0.22 -2.70 12.48
C MET A 53 -1.73 -2.90 12.55
N VAL A 54 -2.23 -4.06 12.11
CA VAL A 54 -3.66 -4.40 12.18
C VAL A 54 -4.12 -4.46 13.63
N ARG A 55 -3.40 -5.15 14.52
CA ARG A 55 -3.74 -5.17 15.96
C ARG A 55 -3.74 -3.77 16.58
N TYR A 56 -2.79 -2.93 16.20
CA TYR A 56 -2.78 -1.54 16.65
C TYR A 56 -4.02 -0.77 16.18
N LEU A 57 -4.45 -0.99 14.94
CA LEU A 57 -5.66 -0.35 14.40
C LEU A 57 -6.94 -0.84 15.10
N VAL A 58 -7.02 -2.13 15.45
CA VAL A 58 -8.12 -2.68 16.26
C VAL A 58 -8.24 -1.92 17.58
N ASP A 59 -7.14 -1.82 18.33
CA ASP A 59 -7.12 -1.11 19.61
C ASP A 59 -7.40 0.40 19.42
N PHE A 60 -6.86 1.01 18.37
CA PHE A 60 -7.00 2.45 18.11
C PHE A 60 -8.42 2.84 17.69
N LEU A 61 -9.13 1.97 16.97
CA LEU A 61 -10.48 2.22 16.44
C LEU A 61 -11.60 1.66 17.32
N GLU A 62 -11.28 1.05 18.46
CA GLU A 62 -12.26 0.48 19.41
C GLU A 62 -13.37 1.50 19.74
N ASP A 63 -12.98 2.73 20.09
CA ASP A 63 -13.87 3.83 20.44
C ASP A 63 -14.21 4.78 19.28
N ALA A 64 -13.78 4.48 18.05
CA ALA A 64 -14.03 5.33 16.89
C ALA A 64 -15.54 5.43 16.59
N GLN A 65 -16.03 6.66 16.44
CA GLN A 65 -17.44 6.95 16.12
C GLN A 65 -17.71 7.03 14.61
N GLU A 66 -16.67 7.28 13.82
CA GLU A 66 -16.73 7.39 12.38
C GLU A 66 -15.67 6.50 11.74
N LYS A 67 -15.97 6.02 10.52
CA LYS A 67 -15.05 5.19 9.75
C LYS A 67 -13.97 6.06 9.10
N PRO A 68 -12.67 5.83 9.38
CA PRO A 68 -11.61 6.72 8.94
C PRO A 68 -11.34 6.59 7.43
N HIS A 69 -10.79 7.65 6.84
CA HIS A 69 -10.08 7.59 5.57
C HIS A 69 -8.65 7.10 5.79
N ILE A 70 -8.30 5.98 5.15
CA ILE A 70 -7.01 5.31 5.33
C ILE A 70 -6.20 5.39 4.03
N LEU A 71 -4.94 5.81 4.14
CA LEU A 71 -3.98 5.86 3.05
C LEU A 71 -2.79 4.96 3.36
N ASP A 72 -2.40 4.09 2.44
CA ASP A 72 -1.17 3.29 2.53
C ASP A 72 -0.13 3.76 1.50
N LEU A 73 1.06 4.12 2.00
CA LEU A 73 2.15 4.70 1.20
C LEU A 73 3.17 3.62 0.80
N GLY A 74 3.38 3.48 -0.51
CA GLY A 74 4.24 2.42 -1.06
C GLY A 74 3.68 1.04 -0.74
N MET A 75 2.41 0.85 -1.10
CA MET A 75 1.60 -0.30 -0.68
C MET A 75 2.11 -1.65 -1.21
N GLY A 76 3.00 -1.67 -2.20
CA GLY A 76 3.42 -2.92 -2.83
C GLY A 76 2.21 -3.65 -3.45
N ASN A 77 2.03 -4.91 -3.06
CA ASN A 77 0.92 -5.75 -3.49
C ASN A 77 -0.43 -5.44 -2.79
N GLY A 78 -0.49 -4.44 -1.91
CA GLY A 78 -1.72 -4.06 -1.20
C GLY A 78 -2.03 -4.91 0.04
N HIS A 79 -1.15 -5.83 0.43
CA HIS A 79 -1.41 -6.81 1.49
C HIS A 79 -1.87 -6.17 2.82
N LEU A 80 -1.29 -5.04 3.24
CA LEU A 80 -1.71 -4.36 4.47
C LEU A 80 -3.19 -3.93 4.42
N LEU A 81 -3.63 -3.33 3.30
CA LEU A 81 -5.00 -2.87 3.15
C LEU A 81 -5.99 -4.05 3.06
N PHE A 82 -5.60 -5.16 2.44
CA PHE A 82 -6.43 -6.37 2.45
C PHE A 82 -6.56 -6.96 3.86
N SER A 83 -5.45 -7.04 4.61
CA SER A 83 -5.50 -7.51 6.01
C SER A 83 -6.37 -6.62 6.90
N ILE A 84 -6.38 -5.30 6.68
CA ILE A 84 -7.28 -4.39 7.39
C ILE A 84 -8.75 -4.62 7.02
N ALA A 85 -9.04 -4.82 5.73
CA ALA A 85 -10.41 -5.02 5.24
C ALA A 85 -11.01 -6.39 5.63
N GLU A 86 -10.16 -7.41 5.81
CA GLU A 86 -10.55 -8.78 6.17
C GLU A 86 -10.55 -9.04 7.68
N GLU A 87 -10.05 -8.11 8.51
CA GLU A 87 -10.03 -8.25 9.97
C GLU A 87 -11.43 -8.10 10.56
N GLU A 88 -11.90 -9.12 11.28
CA GLU A 88 -13.27 -9.19 11.79
C GLU A 88 -13.54 -8.09 12.83
N ASP A 89 -12.55 -7.80 13.68
CA ASP A 89 -12.65 -6.75 14.70
C ASP A 89 -12.68 -5.33 14.09
N LEU A 90 -12.38 -5.19 12.80
CA LEU A 90 -12.44 -3.93 12.05
C LEU A 90 -13.64 -3.83 11.10
N ALA A 91 -14.40 -4.91 10.89
CA ALA A 91 -15.44 -4.97 9.84
C ALA A 91 -16.51 -3.87 9.95
N ASP A 92 -16.87 -3.43 11.15
CA ASP A 92 -17.79 -2.31 11.39
C ASP A 92 -17.09 -0.97 11.63
N LYS A 93 -15.76 -0.97 11.74
CA LYS A 93 -14.90 0.19 12.03
C LYS A 93 -14.27 0.82 10.79
N VAL A 94 -14.05 0.04 9.74
CA VAL A 94 -13.48 0.52 8.47
C VAL A 94 -14.48 0.41 7.32
N ASP A 95 -14.17 1.08 6.23
CA ASP A 95 -14.92 1.10 4.98
C ASP A 95 -13.91 1.03 3.84
N ALA A 96 -13.94 -0.06 3.07
CA ALA A 96 -12.98 -0.31 2.01
C ALA A 96 -12.99 0.80 0.93
N GLU A 97 -14.14 1.45 0.67
CA GLU A 97 -14.23 2.55 -0.29
C GLU A 97 -13.44 3.80 0.18
N ARG A 98 -13.22 3.90 1.50
CA ARG A 98 -12.43 4.96 2.15
C ARG A 98 -10.94 4.65 2.24
N MET A 99 -10.52 3.48 1.76
CA MET A 99 -9.13 3.04 1.76
C MET A 99 -8.48 3.31 0.39
N LEU A 100 -7.23 3.80 0.41
CA LEU A 100 -6.43 4.03 -0.79
C LEU A 100 -5.01 3.52 -0.58
N GLY A 101 -4.56 2.62 -1.46
CA GLY A 101 -3.14 2.28 -1.57
C GLY A 101 -2.49 3.07 -2.70
N VAL A 102 -1.31 3.64 -2.44
CA VAL A 102 -0.52 4.31 -3.47
C VAL A 102 0.86 3.72 -3.60
N ASP A 103 1.35 3.65 -4.83
CA ASP A 103 2.71 3.26 -5.14
C ASP A 103 3.18 4.03 -6.37
N TYR A 104 4.47 4.31 -6.51
CA TYR A 104 4.97 4.93 -7.74
C TYR A 104 5.14 3.91 -8.86
N SER A 105 5.21 2.61 -8.53
CA SER A 105 5.31 1.52 -9.49
C SER A 105 3.92 1.15 -9.99
N ARG A 106 3.64 1.49 -11.26
CA ARG A 106 2.40 1.09 -11.94
C ARG A 106 2.16 -0.42 -11.88
N ALA A 107 3.22 -1.21 -11.99
CA ALA A 107 3.11 -2.67 -11.93
C ALA A 107 2.65 -3.16 -10.54
N SER A 108 3.05 -2.47 -9.47
CA SER A 108 2.58 -2.72 -8.11
C SER A 108 1.09 -2.40 -7.96
N VAL A 109 0.67 -1.27 -8.53
CA VAL A 109 -0.74 -0.86 -8.58
C VAL A 109 -1.60 -1.87 -9.33
N ASP A 110 -1.11 -2.34 -10.49
CA ASP A 110 -1.82 -3.32 -11.30
C ASP A 110 -1.90 -4.69 -10.58
N LEU A 111 -0.85 -5.10 -9.86
CA LEU A 111 -0.85 -6.31 -9.02
C LEU A 111 -1.89 -6.21 -7.90
N ALA A 112 -1.86 -5.13 -7.11
CA ALA A 112 -2.82 -4.95 -6.01
C ALA A 112 -4.28 -4.96 -6.49
N LYS A 113 -4.56 -4.31 -7.63
CA LYS A 113 -5.90 -4.37 -8.25
C LYS A 113 -6.30 -5.80 -8.64
N ALA A 114 -5.38 -6.56 -9.21
CA ALA A 114 -5.63 -7.95 -9.59
C ALA A 114 -5.89 -8.84 -8.36
N VAL A 115 -5.11 -8.66 -7.29
CA VAL A 115 -5.31 -9.36 -6.00
C VAL A 115 -6.65 -9.01 -5.38
N GLY A 116 -6.99 -7.71 -5.30
CA GLY A 116 -8.28 -7.24 -4.78
C GLY A 116 -9.47 -7.81 -5.56
N ALA A 117 -9.41 -7.81 -6.88
CA ALA A 117 -10.46 -8.38 -7.74
C ALA A 117 -10.58 -9.92 -7.58
N ALA A 118 -9.47 -10.63 -7.37
CA ALA A 118 -9.50 -12.08 -7.15
C ALA A 118 -10.07 -12.46 -5.78
N ARG A 119 -9.77 -11.66 -4.74
CA ARG A 119 -10.32 -11.83 -3.39
C ARG A 119 -11.81 -11.47 -3.33
N GLY A 120 -12.22 -10.44 -4.07
CA GLY A 120 -13.62 -9.97 -4.14
C GLY A 120 -14.07 -9.30 -2.84
N GLY A 121 -15.36 -9.00 -2.73
CA GLY A 121 -15.94 -8.39 -1.53
C GLY A 121 -15.35 -7.02 -1.21
N GLU A 122 -15.03 -6.77 0.06
CA GLU A 122 -14.42 -5.52 0.52
C GLU A 122 -13.06 -5.26 -0.16
N CYS A 123 -12.28 -6.31 -0.45
CA CYS A 123 -10.97 -6.18 -1.10
C CYS A 123 -11.04 -5.61 -2.53
N GLU A 124 -12.13 -5.87 -3.26
CA GLU A 124 -12.35 -5.29 -4.59
C GLU A 124 -12.76 -3.80 -4.53
N ALA A 125 -13.34 -3.36 -3.42
CA ALA A 125 -13.75 -1.97 -3.21
C ALA A 125 -12.58 -1.03 -2.87
N ILE A 126 -11.44 -1.57 -2.43
CA ILE A 126 -10.24 -0.79 -2.10
C ILE A 126 -9.70 -0.12 -3.36
N ARG A 127 -9.37 1.18 -3.24
CA ARG A 127 -8.82 1.95 -4.34
C ARG A 127 -7.30 1.84 -4.38
N PHE A 128 -6.75 1.80 -5.59
CA PHE A 128 -5.31 1.78 -5.83
C PHE A 128 -4.93 2.73 -6.96
N GLN A 129 -3.90 3.56 -6.76
CA GLN A 129 -3.43 4.52 -7.77
C GLN A 129 -1.92 4.70 -7.77
N GLU A 130 -1.40 5.16 -8.90
CA GLU A 130 0.00 5.57 -9.01
C GLU A 130 0.20 6.93 -8.31
N ALA A 131 1.23 7.05 -7.46
CA ALA A 131 1.63 8.32 -6.87
C ALA A 131 3.13 8.36 -6.59
N ASP A 132 3.82 9.39 -7.09
CA ASP A 132 5.22 9.67 -6.73
C ASP A 132 5.26 10.66 -5.57
N LEU A 133 5.52 10.15 -4.36
CA LEU A 133 5.58 10.96 -3.14
C LEU A 133 6.72 11.98 -3.12
N ARG A 134 7.65 11.94 -4.08
CA ARG A 134 8.71 12.93 -4.27
C ARG A 134 8.26 14.13 -5.09
N ASP A 135 7.13 14.02 -5.78
CA ASP A 135 6.51 15.10 -6.52
C ASP A 135 5.50 15.83 -5.63
N ALA A 136 5.81 17.10 -5.32
CA ALA A 136 4.99 17.93 -4.45
C ALA A 136 3.58 18.20 -5.01
N ASP A 137 3.40 18.20 -6.33
CA ASP A 137 2.09 18.39 -6.94
C ASP A 137 1.27 17.10 -6.84
N CYS A 138 1.90 15.93 -7.01
CA CYS A 138 1.28 14.64 -6.76
C CYS A 138 0.80 14.50 -5.30
N VAL A 139 1.61 14.94 -4.34
CA VAL A 139 1.23 14.93 -2.91
C VAL A 139 0.04 15.86 -2.63
N LYS A 140 -0.05 17.03 -3.28
CA LYS A 140 -1.20 17.93 -3.14
C LYS A 140 -2.48 17.31 -3.70
N GLU A 141 -2.39 16.65 -4.84
CA GLU A 141 -3.52 15.92 -5.42
C GLU A 141 -3.97 14.79 -4.49
N LEU A 142 -3.03 14.02 -3.93
CA LEU A 142 -3.31 12.93 -3.00
C LEU A 142 -4.04 13.41 -1.73
N ALA A 143 -3.69 14.59 -1.22
CA ALA A 143 -4.40 15.20 -0.09
C ALA A 143 -5.86 15.57 -0.41
N GLY A 144 -6.19 15.82 -1.68
CA GLY A 144 -7.55 16.08 -2.15
C GLY A 144 -8.38 14.82 -2.45
N SER A 145 -7.73 13.67 -2.60
CA SER A 145 -8.33 12.40 -3.03
C SER A 145 -9.22 11.69 -2.00
N SER A 146 -9.32 12.24 -0.78
CA SER A 146 -10.20 11.76 0.30
C SER A 146 -11.51 12.55 0.39
N SER A 147 -12.13 12.88 -0.75
CA SER A 147 -13.39 13.64 -0.81
C SER A 147 -13.33 15.03 -0.16
N GLY A 148 -12.14 15.61 -0.01
CA GLY A 148 -11.90 16.93 0.56
C GLY A 148 -11.72 16.99 2.09
N TYR A 149 -11.70 15.85 2.79
CA TYR A 149 -11.57 15.81 4.25
C TYR A 149 -10.13 15.58 4.76
N GLY A 150 -9.18 15.24 3.88
CA GLY A 150 -7.85 14.76 4.29
C GLY A 150 -7.87 13.27 4.68
N TRP A 151 -6.73 12.74 5.10
CA TRP A 151 -6.60 11.33 5.53
C TRP A 151 -6.53 11.28 7.05
N ASP A 152 -7.36 10.44 7.68
CA ASP A 152 -7.36 10.25 9.14
C ASP A 152 -6.19 9.38 9.59
N ILE A 153 -5.87 8.37 8.77
CA ILE A 153 -4.80 7.41 9.03
C ILE A 153 -3.92 7.32 7.78
N VAL A 154 -2.61 7.47 7.97
CA VAL A 154 -1.60 7.26 6.94
C VAL A 154 -0.65 6.17 7.41
N CYS A 155 -0.67 5.04 6.71
CA CYS A 155 0.20 3.90 6.92
C CYS A 155 1.46 4.04 6.05
N ASP A 156 2.61 3.73 6.65
CA ASP A 156 3.87 3.61 5.94
C ASP A 156 4.60 2.38 6.49
N LYS A 157 4.89 1.42 5.61
CA LYS A 157 5.64 0.22 5.93
C LYS A 157 6.93 0.18 5.12
N GLY A 158 7.82 1.14 5.40
CA GLY A 158 9.18 1.16 4.89
C GLY A 158 9.41 1.99 3.62
N THR A 159 8.47 2.85 3.27
CA THR A 159 8.52 3.72 2.08
C THR A 159 9.18 5.06 2.38
N VAL A 160 8.94 5.66 3.55
CA VAL A 160 9.52 6.97 3.89
C VAL A 160 10.80 6.79 4.71
N CYS A 161 11.95 7.12 4.10
CA CYS A 161 13.17 7.41 4.85
C CYS A 161 13.18 8.88 5.27
N ILE A 162 12.89 9.16 6.54
CA ILE A 162 13.08 10.48 7.14
C ILE A 162 14.56 10.57 7.57
N TYR A 163 15.33 11.47 6.95
CA TYR A 163 16.72 11.80 7.33
C TYR A 163 16.76 12.87 8.42
#